data_AF-A0A2V3JQ09-F1
#
_entry.id   AF-A0A2V3JQ09-F1
#
_cell.length_a   1.000
_cell.length_b   1.000
_cell.length_c   1.000
_cell.angle_alpha   90.00
_cell.angle_beta   90.00
_cell.angle_gamma   90.00
#
_symmetry.space_group_name_H-M   'P 1'
#
loop_
_entity.id
_entity.type
_entity.pdbx_description
1 polymer ?
#
loop_
_entity_poly.entity_id
_entity_poly.type
_entity_poly.pdbx_seq_one_letter_code
_entity_poly.pdbx_strand_id
1 'polypeptide(L)'
;MRIGRCLEHTTPSKSGNPPHESGGPIKSVSIISTGTGEAHRKHIYGTRKPVLWYIREILHADLVVSSEAWEHMLGPHPEREGVFRRDIELPGAKWQRISFQPTDDPSLTPFTHAFDLMGDGSMVMLPTPGYLPGSLSMLVRRDGAPPLLLVDDLCYGLELLERCQLPGTGDRKELRASYAKVLALKERMPDLVILPAHDPEAAGALREATSTDVDEGPDN
;
A
#
# COMPACT_ATOMS: atom_id res chain seq x y z
N MET A 1 -29.92 8.49 -57.59
CA MET A 1 -30.04 7.02 -57.68
C MET A 1 -28.88 6.42 -56.87
N ARG A 2 -29.11 6.12 -55.58
CA ARG A 2 -28.12 5.58 -54.65
C ARG A 2 -28.73 4.38 -53.94
N ILE A 3 -27.85 3.42 -53.73
CA ILE A 3 -28.04 2.01 -53.40
C ILE A 3 -28.34 1.86 -51.89
N GLY A 4 -29.27 0.97 -51.52
CA GLY A 4 -29.50 0.53 -50.15
C GLY A 4 -29.60 -1.00 -50.10
N ARG A 5 -28.65 -1.62 -49.38
CA ARG A 5 -28.46 -3.08 -49.21
C ARG A 5 -29.37 -3.68 -48.13
N CYS A 6 -29.55 -4.99 -48.27
CA CYS A 6 -30.17 -5.98 -47.41
C CYS A 6 -30.16 -5.71 -45.90
N LEU A 7 -31.34 -5.90 -45.31
CA LEU A 7 -31.56 -6.38 -43.95
C LEU A 7 -31.12 -7.85 -43.87
N GLU A 8 -30.54 -8.26 -42.73
CA GLU A 8 -31.06 -9.41 -41.97
C GLU A 8 -30.33 -9.66 -40.63
N HIS A 9 -31.17 -9.95 -39.63
CA HIS A 9 -30.99 -10.72 -38.40
C HIS A 9 -30.12 -10.20 -37.23
N THR A 10 -30.85 -9.60 -36.28
CA THR A 10 -30.49 -9.32 -34.89
C THR A 10 -30.54 -10.59 -34.02
N THR A 11 -29.48 -10.86 -33.26
CA THR A 11 -29.49 -11.72 -32.05
C THR A 11 -28.95 -10.92 -30.86
N PRO A 12 -29.61 -10.90 -29.69
CA PRO A 12 -29.15 -10.11 -28.55
C PRO A 12 -28.11 -10.87 -27.72
N SER A 13 -26.87 -10.39 -27.72
CA SER A 13 -25.87 -10.79 -26.73
C SER A 13 -25.92 -9.85 -25.53
N LYS A 14 -26.51 -10.33 -24.43
CA LYS A 14 -26.41 -9.73 -23.10
C LYS A 14 -25.09 -10.15 -22.47
N SER A 15 -24.17 -9.21 -22.26
CA SER A 15 -23.24 -9.22 -21.12
C SER A 15 -22.61 -7.84 -20.97
N GLY A 16 -23.41 -6.86 -20.55
CA GLY A 16 -22.87 -5.62 -19.99
C GLY A 16 -22.44 -5.90 -18.56
N ASN A 17 -21.15 -5.72 -18.26
CA ASN A 17 -20.71 -5.60 -16.87
C ASN A 17 -21.47 -4.43 -16.22
N PRO A 18 -22.02 -4.59 -15.01
CA PRO A 18 -22.62 -3.47 -14.31
C PRO A 18 -21.55 -2.42 -14.02
N PRO A 19 -21.87 -1.12 -14.11
CA PRO A 19 -20.96 -0.06 -13.70
C PRO A 19 -20.66 -0.20 -12.21
N HIS A 20 -19.38 -0.13 -11.84
CA HIS A 20 -18.95 -0.01 -10.45
C HIS A 20 -19.57 1.26 -9.87
N GLU A 21 -20.48 1.09 -8.91
CA GLU A 21 -20.97 2.19 -8.07
C GLU A 21 -19.79 2.75 -7.27
N SER A 22 -19.51 4.04 -7.47
CA SER A 22 -18.50 4.80 -6.75
C SER A 22 -18.86 4.85 -5.26
N GLY A 23 -18.21 4.01 -4.47
CA GLY A 23 -18.23 4.09 -3.00
C GLY A 23 -17.61 5.41 -2.55
N GLY A 24 -18.25 6.07 -1.59
CA GLY A 24 -17.83 7.38 -1.07
C GLY A 24 -16.40 7.42 -0.51
N PRO A 25 -15.92 8.61 -0.08
CA PRO A 25 -14.52 8.79 0.28
C PRO A 25 -14.08 7.79 1.35
N ILE A 26 -12.93 7.15 1.13
CA ILE A 26 -12.31 6.26 2.11
C ILE A 26 -12.15 7.04 3.42
N LYS A 27 -12.91 6.64 4.44
CA LYS A 27 -12.93 7.34 5.74
C LYS A 27 -11.67 7.08 6.56
N SER A 28 -10.97 5.99 6.28
CA SER A 28 -9.73 5.59 6.94
C SER A 28 -8.99 4.57 6.09
N VAL A 29 -7.69 4.73 5.95
CA VAL A 29 -6.80 3.73 5.37
C VAL A 29 -5.98 3.14 6.49
N SER A 30 -6.01 1.82 6.64
CA SER A 30 -5.18 1.10 7.60
C SER A 30 -4.32 0.13 6.82
N ILE A 31 -3.00 0.38 6.79
CA ILE A 31 -2.04 -0.58 6.26
C ILE A 31 -1.80 -1.62 7.33
N ILE A 32 -1.96 -2.89 6.93
CA ILE A 32 -1.78 -4.03 7.81
C ILE A 32 -0.49 -4.74 7.44
N SER A 33 0.55 -4.51 8.23
CA SER A 33 1.78 -5.30 8.17
C SER A 33 1.58 -6.66 8.80
N THR A 34 2.00 -7.71 8.11
CA THR A 34 2.17 -9.05 8.68
C THR A 34 3.53 -9.22 9.39
N GLY A 35 4.35 -8.18 9.42
CA GLY A 35 5.64 -8.18 10.06
C GLY A 35 5.61 -7.72 11.51
N THR A 36 6.73 -7.93 12.22
CA THR A 36 6.82 -7.90 13.67
C THR A 36 6.61 -6.52 14.28
N GLY A 37 5.33 -6.16 14.45
CA GLY A 37 4.78 -5.29 15.50
C GLY A 37 5.10 -3.81 15.39
N GLU A 38 4.08 -2.99 15.10
CA GLU A 38 4.22 -1.55 15.32
C GLU A 38 3.06 -0.76 15.95
N ALA A 39 3.51 0.22 16.72
CA ALA A 39 2.97 1.52 17.13
C ALA A 39 1.46 1.72 17.33
N HIS A 40 0.85 0.84 18.12
CA HIS A 40 -0.14 1.32 19.08
C HIS A 40 0.60 1.94 20.28
N ARG A 41 0.15 3.07 20.86
CA ARG A 41 0.71 3.65 22.12
C ARG A 41 0.77 2.64 23.28
N LYS A 42 0.06 1.51 23.17
CA LYS A 42 0.02 0.39 24.12
C LYS A 42 1.02 -0.76 23.82
N HIS A 43 1.79 -0.69 22.73
CA HIS A 43 2.76 -1.73 22.32
C HIS A 43 4.23 -1.34 22.53
N ILE A 44 4.50 -0.30 23.32
CA ILE A 44 5.87 0.04 23.78
C ILE A 44 6.44 -1.04 24.73
N TYR A 45 5.59 -1.92 25.27
CA TYR A 45 6.01 -3.05 26.10
C TYR A 45 5.35 -4.34 25.60
N GLY A 46 6.16 -5.35 25.24
CA GLY A 46 5.71 -6.63 24.71
C GLY A 46 4.49 -7.21 25.43
N THR A 47 3.30 -7.00 24.85
CA THR A 47 2.06 -7.60 25.35
C THR A 47 1.82 -8.94 24.66
N ARG A 48 1.11 -9.86 25.33
CA ARG A 48 0.73 -11.19 24.79
C ARG A 48 -0.37 -11.15 23.71
N LYS A 49 -0.64 -9.98 23.11
CA LYS A 49 -1.68 -9.83 22.09
C LYS A 49 -1.11 -10.15 20.70
N PRO A 50 -1.87 -10.82 19.81
CA PRO A 50 -1.41 -11.07 18.45
C PRO A 50 -1.20 -9.75 17.70
N VAL A 51 -0.19 -9.70 16.84
CA VAL A 51 0.29 -8.52 16.10
C VAL A 51 -0.83 -7.85 15.28
N LEU A 52 -1.81 -8.64 14.83
CA LEU A 52 -2.98 -8.21 14.06
C LEU A 52 -4.26 -8.03 14.88
N TRP A 53 -4.15 -7.94 16.21
CA TRP A 53 -5.30 -7.77 17.12
C TRP A 53 -6.27 -6.65 16.66
N TYR A 54 -5.73 -5.54 16.14
CA TYR A 54 -6.53 -4.38 15.75
C TYR A 54 -7.38 -4.59 14.49
N ILE A 55 -7.14 -5.64 13.68
CA ILE A 55 -8.04 -6.00 12.56
C ILE A 55 -9.46 -6.22 13.09
N ARG A 56 -9.60 -6.74 14.33
CA ARG A 56 -10.90 -6.88 15.02
C ARG A 56 -11.63 -5.56 15.24
N GLU A 57 -10.90 -4.45 15.32
CA GLU A 57 -11.44 -3.10 15.55
C GLU A 57 -11.88 -2.44 14.23
N ILE A 58 -11.42 -2.95 13.08
CA ILE A 58 -11.70 -2.41 11.73
C ILE A 58 -12.37 -3.41 10.77
N LEU A 59 -13.04 -4.46 11.29
CA LEU A 59 -13.73 -5.48 10.46
C LEU A 59 -14.81 -4.93 9.51
N HIS A 60 -15.18 -3.65 9.66
CA HIS A 60 -16.13 -2.96 8.79
C HIS A 60 -15.48 -2.33 7.55
N ALA A 61 -14.14 -2.27 7.49
CA ALA A 61 -13.38 -1.76 6.35
C ALA A 61 -13.14 -2.85 5.29
N ASP A 62 -13.00 -2.43 4.03
CA ASP A 62 -12.47 -3.29 2.98
C ASP A 62 -10.95 -3.36 3.12
N LEU A 63 -10.43 -4.58 3.32
CA LEU A 63 -9.01 -4.83 3.54
C LEU A 63 -8.36 -5.22 2.22
N VAL A 64 -7.31 -4.52 1.82
CA VAL A 64 -6.62 -4.79 0.55
C VAL A 64 -5.34 -5.56 0.80
N VAL A 65 -5.08 -6.56 -0.04
CA VAL A 65 -3.89 -7.41 0.01
C VAL A 65 -3.43 -7.75 -1.41
N SER A 66 -2.13 -7.84 -1.64
CA SER A 66 -1.64 -8.32 -2.93
C SER A 66 -2.00 -9.80 -3.12
N SER A 67 -2.24 -10.20 -4.36
CA SER A 67 -2.55 -11.59 -4.69
C SER A 67 -1.41 -12.51 -4.31
N GLU A 68 -0.17 -12.03 -4.45
CA GLU A 68 1.07 -12.70 -4.09
C GLU A 68 1.20 -12.88 -2.57
N ALA A 69 0.87 -11.86 -1.76
CA ALA A 69 0.90 -11.99 -0.29
C ALA A 69 -0.19 -12.95 0.20
N TRP A 70 -1.37 -12.92 -0.42
CA TRP A 70 -2.43 -13.88 -0.12
C TRP A 70 -2.02 -15.32 -0.46
N GLU A 71 -1.37 -15.53 -1.60
CA GLU A 71 -0.85 -16.85 -2.00
C GLU A 71 0.28 -17.31 -1.09
N HIS A 72 1.18 -16.41 -0.69
CA HIS A 72 2.21 -16.69 0.29
C HIS A 72 1.62 -17.13 1.63
N MET A 73 0.61 -16.40 2.12
CA MET A 73 -0.14 -16.79 3.31
C MET A 73 -0.74 -18.19 3.16
N LEU A 74 -1.29 -18.55 1.98
CA LEU A 74 -1.85 -19.86 1.70
C LEU A 74 -0.80 -20.97 1.45
N GLY A 75 0.47 -20.60 1.34
CA GLY A 75 1.60 -21.49 1.14
C GLY A 75 1.97 -22.36 2.36
N PRO A 76 3.04 -23.16 2.25
CA PRO A 76 3.50 -24.03 3.32
C PRO A 76 4.24 -23.24 4.41
N HIS A 77 3.88 -23.49 5.66
CA HIS A 77 4.54 -22.93 6.85
C HIS A 77 4.76 -21.40 6.91
N PRO A 78 3.78 -20.57 6.52
CA PRO A 78 3.89 -19.10 6.54
C PRO A 78 4.16 -18.54 7.95
N GLU A 79 3.81 -19.31 9.00
CA GLU A 79 4.06 -18.95 10.39
C GLU A 79 5.55 -18.79 10.74
N ARG A 80 6.46 -19.39 9.96
CA ARG A 80 7.91 -19.25 10.15
C ARG A 80 8.40 -17.84 9.85
N GLU A 81 7.66 -17.10 9.05
CA GLU A 81 7.92 -15.73 8.64
C GLU A 81 6.95 -14.76 9.35
N GLY A 82 6.24 -15.21 10.38
CA GLY A 82 5.34 -14.38 11.18
C GLY A 82 3.94 -14.22 10.61
N VAL A 83 3.61 -14.88 9.49
CA VAL A 83 2.30 -14.79 8.84
C VAL A 83 1.36 -15.86 9.42
N PHE A 84 0.45 -15.44 10.30
CA PHE A 84 -0.48 -16.36 10.98
C PHE A 84 -1.90 -16.23 10.42
N ARG A 85 -2.34 -17.22 9.62
CA ARG A 85 -3.70 -17.23 9.01
C ARG A 85 -4.82 -16.97 9.99
N ARG A 86 -4.76 -17.57 11.18
CA ARG A 86 -5.79 -17.40 12.23
C ARG A 86 -5.99 -15.95 12.67
N ASP A 87 -4.98 -15.11 12.48
CA ASP A 87 -4.96 -13.71 12.87
C ASP A 87 -5.31 -12.79 11.68
N ILE A 88 -5.34 -13.31 10.45
CA ILE A 88 -5.65 -12.61 9.19
C ILE A 88 -7.07 -12.96 8.70
N GLU A 89 -7.39 -14.24 8.62
CA GLU A 89 -8.69 -14.79 8.17
C GLU A 89 -9.72 -14.74 9.31
N LEU A 90 -9.97 -13.53 9.81
CA LEU A 90 -10.96 -13.31 10.87
C LEU A 90 -12.39 -13.38 10.30
N PRO A 91 -13.34 -14.03 11.00
CA PRO A 91 -14.74 -14.02 10.60
C PRO A 91 -15.26 -12.59 10.46
N GLY A 92 -15.82 -12.27 9.29
CA GLY A 92 -16.35 -10.94 8.96
C GLY A 92 -15.35 -9.98 8.31
N ALA A 93 -14.06 -10.31 8.25
CA ALA A 93 -13.10 -9.52 7.47
C ALA A 93 -13.40 -9.64 5.96
N LYS A 94 -13.37 -8.51 5.25
CA LYS A 94 -13.60 -8.43 3.81
C LYS A 94 -12.28 -8.17 3.11
N TRP A 95 -11.61 -9.23 2.69
CA TRP A 95 -10.36 -9.13 1.95
C TRP A 95 -10.60 -8.98 0.45
N GLN A 96 -9.98 -7.95 -0.13
CA GLN A 96 -9.90 -7.70 -1.56
C GLN A 96 -8.47 -7.98 -2.01
N ARG A 97 -8.33 -8.97 -2.89
CA ARG A 97 -7.04 -9.29 -3.52
C ARG A 97 -6.84 -8.37 -4.71
N ILE A 98 -5.68 -7.74 -4.79
CA ILE A 98 -5.29 -6.92 -5.93
C ILE A 98 -4.16 -7.58 -6.71
N SER A 99 -4.02 -7.20 -7.97
CA SER A 99 -2.87 -7.57 -8.80
C SER A 99 -2.33 -6.29 -9.43
N PHE A 100 -1.03 -6.07 -9.29
CA PHE A 100 -0.38 -4.91 -9.92
C PHE A 100 -0.48 -5.01 -11.44
N GLN A 101 -0.88 -3.91 -12.07
CA GLN A 101 -0.96 -3.80 -13.53
C GLN A 101 0.23 -3.00 -14.05
N PRO A 102 0.66 -3.21 -15.30
CA PRO A 102 1.64 -2.34 -15.93
C PRO A 102 1.22 -0.87 -15.82
N THR A 103 2.16 0.02 -15.52
CA THR A 103 1.92 1.46 -15.45
C THR A 103 2.86 2.20 -16.39
N ASP A 104 2.31 3.16 -17.12
CA ASP A 104 3.04 4.08 -17.99
C ASP A 104 3.24 5.45 -17.32
N ASP A 105 2.89 5.61 -16.03
CA ASP A 105 3.11 6.85 -15.28
C ASP A 105 4.62 7.10 -15.09
N PRO A 106 5.20 8.10 -15.78
CA PRO A 106 6.64 8.34 -15.73
C PRO A 106 7.10 8.79 -14.35
N SER A 107 6.20 9.34 -13.53
CA SER A 107 6.52 9.76 -12.16
C SER A 107 6.72 8.57 -11.23
N LEU A 108 6.22 7.37 -11.57
CA LEU A 108 6.42 6.15 -10.79
C LEU A 108 7.71 5.41 -11.14
N THR A 109 8.45 5.84 -12.16
CA THR A 109 9.74 5.23 -12.51
C THR A 109 10.65 5.16 -11.27
N PRO A 110 11.26 4.01 -10.94
CA PRO A 110 11.44 2.80 -11.76
C PRO A 110 10.39 1.70 -11.57
N PHE A 111 9.28 1.96 -10.87
CA PHE A 111 8.18 1.00 -10.80
C PHE A 111 7.51 0.88 -12.17
N THR A 112 7.44 -0.34 -12.68
CA THR A 112 6.79 -0.67 -13.97
C THR A 112 5.38 -1.20 -13.80
N HIS A 113 4.98 -1.51 -12.56
CA HIS A 113 3.66 -1.97 -12.22
C HIS A 113 3.17 -1.24 -10.97
N ALA A 114 1.88 -0.97 -10.92
CA ALA A 114 1.22 -0.29 -9.82
C ALA A 114 -0.25 -0.73 -9.73
N PHE A 115 -0.91 -0.36 -8.64
CA PHE A 115 -2.36 -0.48 -8.50
C PHE A 115 -2.90 0.82 -7.92
N ASP A 116 -3.70 1.53 -8.69
CA ASP A 116 -4.37 2.74 -8.25
C ASP A 116 -5.62 2.36 -7.44
N LEU A 117 -5.56 2.60 -6.13
CA LEU A 117 -6.62 2.20 -5.21
C LEU A 117 -7.89 3.03 -5.42
N MET A 118 -7.73 4.30 -5.77
CA MET A 118 -8.84 5.26 -5.90
C MET A 118 -9.28 5.45 -7.35
N GLY A 119 -8.44 5.09 -8.32
CA GLY A 119 -8.66 5.27 -9.74
C GLY A 119 -8.39 6.71 -10.23
N ASP A 120 -7.92 7.59 -9.35
CA ASP A 120 -7.56 8.99 -9.63
C ASP A 120 -6.07 9.30 -9.42
N GLY A 121 -5.26 8.30 -9.07
CA GLY A 121 -3.83 8.42 -8.79
C GLY A 121 -3.48 9.01 -7.43
N SER A 122 -4.46 9.34 -6.58
CA SER A 122 -4.21 9.91 -5.24
C SER A 122 -3.58 8.90 -4.28
N MET A 123 -3.91 7.62 -4.44
CA MET A 123 -3.35 6.53 -3.65
C MET A 123 -2.95 5.37 -4.54
N VAL A 124 -1.64 5.17 -4.67
CA VAL A 124 -1.08 4.17 -5.59
C VAL A 124 -0.27 3.15 -4.79
N MET A 125 -0.63 1.88 -4.91
CA MET A 125 0.13 0.77 -4.35
C MET A 125 1.26 0.37 -5.30
N LEU A 126 2.44 0.16 -4.75
CA LEU A 126 3.67 -0.17 -5.47
C LEU A 126 4.24 -1.50 -4.95
N PRO A 127 4.65 -2.43 -5.83
CA PRO A 127 5.22 -3.71 -5.40
C PRO A 127 6.62 -3.51 -4.84
N THR A 128 6.80 -3.82 -3.55
CA THR A 128 8.07 -3.76 -2.83
C THR A 128 8.36 -5.09 -2.13
N PRO A 129 8.43 -6.21 -2.90
CA PRO A 129 8.67 -7.53 -2.33
C PRO A 129 10.05 -7.61 -1.68
N GLY A 130 10.19 -8.56 -0.77
CA GLY A 130 11.47 -8.94 -0.20
C GLY A 130 11.37 -9.23 1.28
N TYR A 131 10.73 -8.37 2.08
CA TYR A 131 10.46 -8.72 3.47
C TYR A 131 9.54 -9.95 3.54
N LEU A 132 8.45 -9.91 2.77
CA LEU A 132 7.64 -11.06 2.41
C LEU A 132 7.35 -11.04 0.90
N PRO A 133 7.05 -12.19 0.29
CA PRO A 133 6.48 -12.21 -1.04
C PRO A 133 5.16 -11.43 -1.08
N GLY A 134 5.03 -10.54 -2.05
CA GLY A 134 3.85 -9.67 -2.19
C GLY A 134 3.78 -8.46 -1.26
N SER A 135 4.84 -8.17 -0.49
CA SER A 135 4.95 -6.89 0.22
C SER A 135 4.76 -5.71 -0.74
N LEU A 136 4.08 -4.67 -0.23
CA LEU A 136 3.71 -3.49 -1.00
C LEU A 136 3.96 -2.23 -0.20
N SER A 137 4.15 -1.13 -0.90
CA SER A 137 4.21 0.21 -0.34
C SER A 137 3.08 1.05 -0.93
N MET A 138 2.68 2.11 -0.24
CA MET A 138 1.60 2.99 -0.70
C MET A 138 2.10 4.42 -0.85
N LEU A 139 2.05 4.92 -2.08
CA LEU A 139 2.26 6.32 -2.41
C LEU A 139 0.95 7.08 -2.23
N VAL A 140 0.96 8.13 -1.41
CA VAL A 140 -0.15 9.05 -1.22
C VAL A 140 0.24 10.41 -1.79
N ARG A 141 -0.42 10.81 -2.87
CA ARG A 141 -0.26 12.13 -3.48
C ARG A 141 -1.21 13.10 -2.81
N ARG A 142 -0.73 14.31 -2.55
CA ARG A 142 -1.46 15.34 -1.81
C ARG A 142 -1.34 16.65 -2.55
N ASP A 143 -2.47 17.30 -2.84
CA ASP A 143 -2.46 18.57 -3.55
C ASP A 143 -1.78 19.65 -2.70
N GLY A 144 -0.74 20.27 -3.25
CA GLY A 144 0.00 21.35 -2.58
C GLY A 144 0.81 20.93 -1.36
N ALA A 145 1.00 19.62 -1.12
CA ALA A 145 1.80 19.10 -0.02
C ALA A 145 2.74 17.99 -0.49
N PRO A 146 3.85 17.73 0.24
CA PRO A 146 4.78 16.67 -0.15
C PRO A 146 4.09 15.30 -0.29
N PRO A 147 4.44 14.45 -1.26
CA PRO A 147 3.90 13.10 -1.30
C PRO A 147 4.41 12.27 -0.11
N LEU A 148 3.63 11.28 0.31
CA LEU A 148 4.02 10.33 1.36
C LEU A 148 4.21 8.94 0.74
N LEU A 149 5.26 8.22 1.12
CA LEU A 149 5.44 6.81 0.78
C LEU A 149 5.48 5.98 2.05
N LEU A 150 4.40 5.26 2.31
CA LEU A 150 4.30 4.30 3.40
C LEU A 150 4.97 3.01 2.94
N VAL A 151 6.13 2.66 3.51
CA VAL A 151 6.93 1.50 3.08
C VAL A 151 6.81 0.28 3.98
N ASP A 152 6.09 0.42 5.09
CA ASP A 152 5.81 -0.67 6.01
C ASP A 152 7.12 -1.36 6.49
N ASP A 153 7.12 -2.69 6.59
CA ASP A 153 8.28 -3.54 6.95
C ASP A 153 9.38 -3.65 5.87
N LEU A 154 9.30 -2.88 4.77
CA LEU A 154 10.41 -2.86 3.81
C LEU A 154 11.72 -2.50 4.51
N CYS A 155 11.68 -1.53 5.41
CA CYS A 155 12.78 -1.16 6.29
C CYS A 155 12.26 -0.80 7.69
N TYR A 156 13.16 -0.81 8.69
CA TYR A 156 12.82 -0.41 10.07
C TYR A 156 13.18 1.05 10.39
N GLY A 157 13.67 1.79 9.40
CA GLY A 157 14.19 3.13 9.60
C GLY A 157 14.61 3.76 8.28
N LEU A 158 14.36 5.05 8.12
CA LEU A 158 14.75 5.79 6.91
C LEU A 158 16.27 5.81 6.74
N GLU A 159 17.02 6.08 7.80
CA GLU A 159 18.49 6.08 7.79
C GLU A 159 19.06 4.72 7.33
N LEU A 160 18.40 3.61 7.70
CA LEU A 160 18.79 2.26 7.28
C LEU A 160 18.52 2.04 5.78
N LEU A 161 17.39 2.51 5.28
CA LEU A 161 17.07 2.49 3.86
C LEU A 161 18.11 3.25 3.04
N GLU A 162 18.43 4.48 3.45
CA GLU A 162 19.40 5.37 2.78
C GLU A 162 20.81 4.79 2.74
N ARG A 163 21.21 4.05 3.79
CA ARG A 163 22.48 3.32 3.85
C ARG A 163 22.45 1.96 3.16
N CYS A 164 21.32 1.59 2.55
CA CYS A 164 21.09 0.25 2.00
C CYS A 164 21.34 -0.89 3.01
N GLN A 165 21.07 -0.63 4.29
CA GLN A 165 21.14 -1.63 5.35
C GLN A 165 19.84 -2.42 5.39
N LEU A 166 19.91 -3.65 4.90
CA LEU A 166 18.76 -4.55 4.81
C LEU A 166 18.37 -5.11 6.20
N PRO A 167 17.09 -5.46 6.40
CA PRO A 167 16.66 -6.28 7.53
C PRO A 167 17.42 -7.62 7.59
N GLY A 168 17.43 -8.22 8.78
CA GLY A 168 17.97 -9.57 8.99
C GLY A 168 17.09 -10.69 8.45
N THR A 169 15.85 -10.38 8.06
CA THR A 169 14.81 -11.29 7.54
C THR A 169 14.47 -10.94 6.09
N GLY A 170 13.81 -11.86 5.39
CA GLY A 170 13.38 -11.66 3.99
C GLY A 170 14.42 -12.05 2.93
N ASP A 171 14.02 -11.98 1.66
CA ASP A 171 14.88 -12.23 0.50
C ASP A 171 15.79 -11.02 0.24
N ARG A 172 17.09 -11.22 0.40
CA ARG A 172 18.10 -10.15 0.28
C ARG A 172 18.24 -9.60 -1.14
N LYS A 173 17.86 -10.36 -2.18
CA LYS A 173 17.95 -9.90 -3.56
C LYS A 173 16.73 -9.03 -3.88
N GLU A 174 15.54 -9.47 -3.51
CA GLU A 174 14.31 -8.69 -3.68
C GLU A 174 14.32 -7.42 -2.83
N LEU A 175 14.75 -7.50 -1.57
CA LEU A 175 14.90 -6.31 -0.71
C LEU A 175 15.80 -5.25 -1.34
N ARG A 176 16.96 -5.64 -1.90
CA ARG A 176 17.84 -4.68 -2.60
C ARG A 176 17.18 -4.07 -3.81
N ALA A 177 16.44 -4.87 -4.59
CA ALA A 177 15.73 -4.37 -5.75
C ALA A 177 14.63 -3.37 -5.32
N SER A 178 13.88 -3.67 -4.27
CA SER A 178 12.85 -2.80 -3.72
C SER A 178 13.43 -1.51 -3.13
N TYR A 179 14.54 -1.59 -2.38
CA TYR A 179 15.28 -0.42 -1.89
C TYR A 179 15.72 0.48 -3.04
N ALA A 180 16.36 -0.10 -4.07
CA ALA A 180 16.81 0.65 -5.22
C ALA A 180 15.65 1.39 -5.93
N LYS A 181 14.48 0.75 -6.02
CA LYS A 181 13.29 1.40 -6.59
C LYS A 181 12.79 2.56 -5.73
N VAL A 182 12.70 2.38 -4.42
CA VAL A 182 12.25 3.42 -3.49
C VAL A 182 13.22 4.61 -3.45
N LEU A 183 14.53 4.35 -3.42
CA LEU A 183 15.54 5.41 -3.44
C LEU A 183 15.52 6.18 -4.78
N ALA A 184 15.38 5.48 -5.91
CA ALA A 184 15.22 6.14 -7.20
C ALA A 184 13.91 6.95 -7.30
N LEU A 185 12.85 6.51 -6.63
CA LEU A 185 11.61 7.29 -6.52
C LEU A 185 11.83 8.57 -5.69
N LYS A 186 12.57 8.48 -4.58
CA LYS A 186 12.96 9.63 -3.74
C LYS A 186 13.86 10.62 -4.47
N GLU A 187 14.76 10.15 -5.32
CA GLU A 187 15.58 11.03 -6.18
C GLU A 187 14.72 11.83 -7.17
N ARG A 188 13.62 11.22 -7.66
CA ARG A 188 12.68 11.84 -8.60
C ARG A 188 11.65 12.75 -7.94
N MET A 189 11.31 12.47 -6.68
CA MET A 189 10.43 13.26 -5.85
C MET A 189 11.21 13.69 -4.61
N PRO A 190 12.06 14.74 -4.68
CA PRO A 190 12.95 15.11 -3.59
C PRO A 190 12.21 15.45 -2.28
N ASP A 191 10.97 15.92 -2.37
CA ASP A 191 10.07 16.22 -1.26
C ASP A 191 9.36 14.98 -0.69
N LEU A 192 9.44 13.81 -1.33
CA LEU A 192 8.79 12.58 -0.89
C LEU A 192 9.16 12.19 0.54
N VAL A 193 8.18 12.12 1.44
CA VAL A 193 8.41 11.68 2.81
C VAL A 193 8.20 10.17 2.88
N ILE A 194 9.27 9.44 3.15
CA ILE A 194 9.23 7.98 3.31
C ILE A 194 8.95 7.67 4.78
N LEU A 195 7.95 6.83 5.00
CA LEU A 195 7.45 6.45 6.31
C LEU A 195 7.54 4.92 6.44
N PRO A 196 8.65 4.40 7.00
CA PRO A 196 8.70 3.02 7.47
C PRO A 196 7.68 2.82 8.57
N ALA A 197 7.22 1.58 8.77
CA ALA A 197 6.44 1.27 9.96
C ALA A 197 7.34 1.53 11.18
N HIS A 198 8.27 0.62 11.48
CA HIS A 198 9.03 0.60 12.75
C HIS A 198 10.04 1.72 13.02
N ASP A 199 9.98 2.83 12.30
CA ASP A 199 10.84 3.98 12.54
C ASP A 199 10.22 4.87 13.64
N PRO A 200 10.86 5.04 14.81
CA PRO A 200 10.34 5.90 15.87
C PRO A 200 10.15 7.36 15.43
N GLU A 201 10.86 7.80 14.39
CA GLU A 201 10.75 9.16 13.85
C GLU A 201 9.63 9.30 12.79
N ALA A 202 9.05 8.19 12.29
CA ALA A 202 8.02 8.24 11.25
C ALA A 202 6.79 9.07 11.67
N ALA A 203 6.37 8.95 12.94
CA ALA A 203 5.25 9.75 13.46
C ALA A 203 5.58 11.26 13.50
N GLY A 204 6.83 11.61 13.78
CA GLY A 204 7.32 12.99 13.74
C GLY A 204 7.32 13.52 12.31
N ALA A 205 7.93 12.77 11.39
CA ALA A 205 7.99 13.10 9.97
C ALA A 205 6.60 13.25 9.34
N LEU A 206 5.64 12.38 9.69
CA LEU A 206 4.25 12.51 9.23
C LEU A 206 3.60 13.80 9.75
N ARG A 207 3.82 14.16 11.02
CA ARG A 207 3.27 15.38 11.61
C ARG A 207 3.84 16.63 10.95
N GLU A 208 5.15 16.67 10.72
CA GLU A 208 5.81 17.78 10.01
C GLU A 208 5.30 17.88 8.57
N ALA A 209 5.14 16.75 7.88
CA ALA A 209 4.61 16.71 6.52
C ALA A 209 3.12 17.06 6.43
N THR A 210 2.39 17.11 7.54
CA THR A 210 0.94 17.39 7.59
C THR A 210 0.59 18.68 8.31
N SER A 211 1.54 19.32 9.01
CA SER A 211 1.35 20.66 9.54
C SER A 211 1.28 21.65 8.38
N THR A 212 0.08 22.15 8.10
CA THR A 212 -0.08 23.39 7.34
C THR A 212 0.63 24.50 8.08
N ASP A 213 1.56 25.20 7.43
CA ASP A 213 1.99 26.52 7.86
C ASP A 213 0.75 27.42 7.89
N VAL A 214 0.11 27.49 9.06
CA VAL A 214 -0.86 28.54 9.34
C VAL A 214 -0.01 29.76 9.61
N ASP A 215 0.22 30.55 8.56
CA ASP A 215 0.66 31.94 8.68
C ASP A 215 -0.44 32.69 9.44
N GLU A 216 -0.41 32.64 10.78
CA GLU A 216 -1.04 33.65 11.61
C GLU A 216 -0.28 34.95 11.38
N GLY A 217 -0.66 35.66 10.31
CA GLY A 217 -0.22 37.02 10.05
C GLY A 217 -0.50 37.89 11.29
N PRO A 218 0.32 38.91 11.56
CA PRO A 218 0.23 39.66 12.81
C PRO A 218 -1.14 40.34 12.91
N ASP A 219 -1.84 40.07 14.01
CA ASP A 219 -3.06 40.76 14.43
C ASP A 219 -2.92 42.27 14.21
N ASN A 220 -3.86 42.85 13.45
CA ASN A 220 -4.02 44.28 13.26
C ASN A 220 -5.39 44.75 13.72
#